data_AF-A0A938I8W0-F1
#
_entry.id   AF-A0A938I8W0-F1
#
_cell.length_a   1.000
_cell.length_b   1.000
_cell.length_c   1.000
_cell.angle_alpha   90.00
_cell.angle_beta   90.00
_cell.angle_gamma   90.00
#
_symmetry.space_group_name_H-M   'P 1'
#
loop_
_entity.id
_entity.type
_entity.pdbx_description
1 polymer ?
#
loop_
_entity_poly.entity_id
_entity_poly.type
_entity_poly.pdbx_seq_one_letter_code
_entity_poly.pdbx_strand_id
1 'polypeptide(L)'
;NMMGPKDAITPAFVDLFPTMQHRPYNSPAPGMLGPSFRGVRADGEDLDSMKLRFVDASRFGTRRELLASIDGIKREVKSTSLAGMDTSYQKAFDVLTSSRLVDALDVEKEDPKVRERYGKGSAKHLGDGAPMWNDQLLQARRLVEAGVRVVTVAYGFWDTHGQNFKYLKDHLPLFDTGISALIEDIYARGLDKDVTVCVIGEFGRTPKINKDAGRDHWPRVNSAILAGGGIRVGRVLGATDKFGDSAIDRPIHYQDVLATLYHNLGYGEDPTVTTVAGARIRVLPTSARVISELI
;
A
#
# COMPACT_ATOMS: atom_id res chain seq x y z
N ASN A 1 13.84 -5.61 16.69
CA ASN A 1 12.89 -6.63 16.20
C ASN A 1 11.97 -5.97 15.20
N MET A 2 11.76 -6.58 14.02
CA MET A 2 10.67 -6.15 13.14
C MET A 2 9.39 -6.13 13.92
N MET A 3 8.69 -5.00 13.89
CA MET A 3 7.34 -4.90 14.42
C MET A 3 6.43 -5.70 13.47
N GLY A 4 6.56 -7.03 13.53
CA GLY A 4 5.63 -7.99 12.97
C GLY A 4 4.24 -7.76 13.56
N PRO A 5 3.19 -8.40 13.02
CA PRO A 5 1.78 -7.98 13.10
C PRO A 5 1.32 -7.48 14.49
N LYS A 6 0.42 -6.48 14.51
CA LYS A 6 0.00 -5.80 15.77
C LYS A 6 -0.66 -6.78 16.74
N ASP A 7 -1.31 -7.79 16.20
CA ASP A 7 -1.91 -8.91 16.89
C ASP A 7 -1.74 -10.18 16.02
N ALA A 8 -2.18 -11.34 16.50
CA ALA A 8 -1.99 -12.60 15.80
C ALA A 8 -2.73 -12.70 14.45
N ILE A 9 -3.73 -11.86 14.23
CA ILE A 9 -4.75 -12.00 13.19
C ILE A 9 -4.59 -10.92 12.12
N THR A 10 -4.17 -9.72 12.50
CA THR A 10 -3.99 -8.59 11.58
C THR A 10 -2.70 -8.73 10.78
N PRO A 11 -2.74 -8.75 9.43
CA PRO A 11 -1.56 -8.89 8.62
C PRO A 11 -0.73 -7.61 8.73
N ALA A 12 0.59 -7.75 8.80
CA ALA A 12 1.48 -6.59 8.89
C ALA A 12 1.50 -5.77 7.59
N PHE A 13 1.25 -6.42 6.45
CA PHE A 13 1.30 -5.85 5.12
C PHE A 13 0.06 -6.25 4.30
N VAL A 14 -0.64 -5.26 3.77
CA VAL A 14 -1.73 -5.43 2.81
C VAL A 14 -1.40 -4.64 1.55
N ASP A 15 -1.54 -5.30 0.40
CA ASP A 15 -1.36 -4.68 -0.88
C ASP A 15 -2.70 -4.48 -1.58
N LEU A 16 -3.06 -3.22 -1.84
CA LEU A 16 -4.24 -2.85 -2.59
C LEU A 16 -3.96 -2.71 -4.10
N PHE A 17 -2.75 -3.04 -4.58
CA PHE A 17 -2.50 -3.14 -6.03
C PHE A 17 -3.51 -4.11 -6.67
N PRO A 18 -4.32 -3.66 -7.65
CA PRO A 18 -4.99 -4.61 -8.51
C PRO A 18 -3.94 -5.34 -9.37
N THR A 19 -4.28 -6.53 -9.87
CA THR A 19 -3.38 -7.23 -10.79
C THR A 19 -3.26 -6.44 -12.09
N MET A 20 -2.05 -5.92 -12.35
CA MET A 20 -1.71 -5.17 -13.55
C MET A 20 -1.74 -6.06 -14.79
N GLN A 21 -2.10 -5.49 -15.94
CA GLN A 21 -2.17 -6.20 -17.22
C GLN A 21 -0.78 -6.66 -17.70
N HIS A 22 0.26 -5.87 -17.42
CA HIS A 22 1.64 -6.20 -17.75
C HIS A 22 2.38 -6.71 -16.51
N ARG A 23 2.86 -7.95 -16.55
CA ARG A 23 3.74 -8.54 -15.54
C ARG A 23 5.19 -8.13 -15.84
N PRO A 24 6.07 -7.93 -14.85
CA PRO A 24 5.94 -8.32 -13.44
C PRO A 24 5.56 -7.18 -12.47
N TYR A 25 4.92 -6.10 -12.92
CA TYR A 25 4.66 -4.88 -12.12
C TYR A 25 3.59 -5.01 -11.03
N ASN A 26 3.55 -6.15 -10.35
CA ASN A 26 2.73 -6.44 -9.17
C ASN A 26 3.64 -6.61 -7.95
N SER A 27 3.08 -6.57 -6.74
CA SER A 27 3.87 -6.77 -5.52
C SER A 27 4.71 -8.05 -5.58
N PRO A 28 6.00 -7.97 -5.27
CA PRO A 28 6.88 -9.13 -5.33
C PRO A 28 6.48 -10.16 -4.28
N ALA A 29 6.80 -11.42 -4.56
CA ALA A 29 6.76 -12.49 -3.56
C ALA A 29 7.64 -12.11 -2.33
N PRO A 30 7.45 -12.72 -1.16
CA PRO A 30 8.22 -12.40 0.06
C PRO A 30 9.75 -12.64 -0.05
N GLY A 31 10.21 -13.13 -1.22
CA GLY A 31 11.62 -13.24 -1.56
C GLY A 31 12.39 -14.06 -0.54
N MET A 32 13.52 -13.51 -0.10
CA MET A 32 14.45 -14.16 0.82
C MET A 32 13.92 -14.33 2.25
N LEU A 33 12.81 -13.67 2.61
CA LEU A 33 12.20 -13.80 3.94
C LEU A 33 11.31 -15.04 4.06
N GLY A 34 10.86 -15.59 2.93
CA GLY A 34 10.07 -16.81 2.87
C GLY A 34 8.56 -16.62 3.07
N PRO A 35 7.78 -17.71 2.93
CA PRO A 35 6.31 -17.65 2.85
C PRO A 35 5.63 -17.00 4.05
N SER A 36 6.21 -17.09 5.25
CA SER A 36 5.63 -16.55 6.50
C SER A 36 5.51 -15.01 6.52
N PHE A 37 6.23 -14.33 5.63
CA PHE A 37 6.20 -12.87 5.41
C PHE A 37 5.40 -12.46 4.17
N ARG A 38 4.70 -13.39 3.51
CA ARG A 38 3.82 -13.06 2.39
C ARG A 38 2.72 -12.09 2.86
N GLY A 39 2.56 -10.97 2.17
CA GLY A 39 1.45 -10.04 2.37
C GLY A 39 0.12 -10.60 1.89
N VAL A 40 -0.95 -9.90 2.25
CA VAL A 40 -2.29 -10.14 1.69
C VAL A 40 -2.49 -9.22 0.50
N ARG A 41 -2.83 -9.75 -0.68
CA ARG A 41 -3.28 -8.93 -1.81
C ARG A 41 -4.79 -8.83 -1.78
N ALA A 42 -5.31 -7.61 -1.88
CA ALA A 42 -6.75 -7.36 -1.93
C ALA A 42 -7.24 -7.30 -3.38
N ASP A 43 -6.81 -8.23 -4.24
CA ASP A 43 -7.29 -8.36 -5.60
C ASP A 43 -8.20 -9.58 -5.76
N GLY A 44 -8.92 -9.66 -6.88
CA GLY A 44 -9.97 -10.65 -7.11
C GLY A 44 -9.54 -12.10 -6.91
N GLU A 45 -8.31 -12.52 -7.21
CA GLU A 45 -7.93 -13.94 -7.02
C GLU A 45 -7.65 -14.29 -5.56
N ASP A 46 -6.95 -13.43 -4.81
CA ASP A 46 -6.75 -13.66 -3.38
C ASP A 46 -8.05 -13.41 -2.61
N LEU A 47 -8.79 -12.33 -2.90
CA LEU A 47 -10.12 -12.04 -2.35
C LEU A 47 -11.19 -13.04 -2.77
N ASP A 48 -11.16 -13.60 -3.98
CA ASP A 48 -12.10 -14.66 -4.41
C ASP A 48 -11.63 -16.01 -3.93
N SER A 49 -10.33 -16.32 -3.75
CA SER A 49 -9.94 -17.51 -2.98
C SER A 49 -10.37 -17.39 -1.52
N MET A 50 -10.37 -16.16 -1.01
CA MET A 50 -10.86 -15.75 0.30
C MET A 50 -12.40 -15.79 0.38
N LYS A 51 -13.14 -15.43 -0.68
CA LYS A 51 -14.63 -15.43 -0.76
C LYS A 51 -15.20 -16.78 -1.22
N LEU A 52 -14.67 -17.44 -2.25
CA LEU A 52 -15.07 -18.78 -2.73
C LEU A 52 -14.83 -19.88 -1.71
N ARG A 53 -13.97 -19.65 -0.71
CA ARG A 53 -13.84 -20.55 0.46
C ARG A 53 -14.89 -20.27 1.55
N PHE A 54 -15.76 -19.27 1.33
CA PHE A 54 -16.98 -18.99 2.09
C PHE A 54 -18.18 -19.05 1.13
N VAL A 55 -18.71 -20.26 0.98
CA VAL A 55 -19.86 -20.66 0.15
C VAL A 55 -20.96 -19.60 0.02
N ASP A 56 -21.48 -19.47 -1.20
CA ASP A 56 -22.75 -18.87 -1.62
C ASP A 56 -23.77 -18.64 -0.49
N ALA A 57 -24.05 -17.38 -0.21
CA ALA A 57 -24.98 -16.92 0.82
C ALA A 57 -26.44 -17.36 0.59
N SER A 58 -26.78 -17.90 -0.58
CA SER A 58 -28.12 -18.44 -0.86
C SER A 58 -28.43 -19.78 -0.18
N ARG A 59 -27.45 -20.42 0.49
CA ARG A 59 -27.61 -21.74 1.11
C ARG A 59 -27.86 -21.77 2.62
N PHE A 60 -27.83 -20.64 3.34
CA PHE A 60 -27.95 -20.65 4.81
C PHE A 60 -28.95 -19.61 5.30
N GLY A 61 -30.14 -20.08 5.66
CA GLY A 61 -31.32 -19.26 5.97
C GLY A 61 -31.24 -18.49 7.29
N THR A 62 -30.31 -18.80 8.22
CA THR A 62 -30.20 -18.03 9.47
C THR A 62 -28.77 -17.85 10.01
N ARG A 63 -28.51 -16.66 10.59
CA ARG A 63 -27.24 -16.25 11.24
C ARG A 63 -26.74 -17.22 12.32
N ARG A 64 -27.63 -18.00 12.92
CA ARG A 64 -27.32 -18.96 13.99
C ARG A 64 -26.72 -20.26 13.44
N GLU A 65 -27.10 -20.66 12.23
CA GLU A 65 -26.55 -21.82 11.53
C GLU A 65 -25.15 -21.53 10.98
N LEU A 66 -24.90 -20.29 10.54
CA LEU A 66 -23.57 -19.83 10.14
C LEU A 66 -22.57 -19.83 11.31
N LEU A 67 -23.01 -19.40 12.49
CA LEU A 67 -22.16 -19.46 13.69
C LEU A 67 -21.89 -20.91 14.12
N ALA A 68 -22.88 -21.80 13.99
CA ALA A 68 -22.72 -23.22 14.30
C ALA A 68 -21.78 -23.95 13.31
N SER A 69 -21.81 -23.58 12.02
CA SER A 69 -20.89 -24.16 11.02
C SER A 69 -19.45 -23.67 11.21
N ILE A 70 -19.26 -22.40 11.56
CA ILE A 70 -17.94 -21.85 11.94
C ILE A 70 -17.39 -22.54 13.21
N ASP A 71 -18.24 -22.79 14.20
CA ASP A 71 -17.85 -23.52 15.43
C ASP A 71 -17.58 -25.01 15.18
N GLY A 72 -18.21 -25.61 14.17
CA GLY A 72 -17.95 -26.96 13.68
C GLY A 72 -16.57 -27.06 13.03
N ILE A 73 -16.27 -26.13 12.11
CA ILE A 73 -14.97 -26.05 11.43
C ILE A 73 -13.84 -25.80 12.42
N LYS A 74 -14.03 -24.92 13.43
CA LYS A 74 -13.04 -24.72 14.51
C LYS A 74 -12.76 -25.99 15.32
N ARG A 75 -13.74 -26.88 15.48
CA ARG A 75 -13.58 -28.15 16.20
C ARG A 75 -12.86 -29.20 15.35
N GLU A 76 -13.17 -29.26 14.06
CA GLU A 76 -12.58 -30.20 13.10
C GLU A 76 -11.11 -29.88 12.77
N VAL A 77 -10.77 -28.58 12.77
CA VAL A 77 -9.38 -28.08 12.64
C VAL A 77 -8.55 -28.36 13.91
N LYS A 78 -9.18 -28.45 15.09
CA LYS A 78 -8.49 -28.81 16.34
C LYS A 78 -8.12 -30.30 16.42
N SER A 79 -8.84 -31.18 15.72
CA SER A 79 -8.60 -32.64 15.74
C SER A 79 -7.58 -33.11 14.71
N THR A 80 -7.23 -32.28 13.73
CA THR A 80 -6.24 -32.61 12.70
C THR A 80 -4.93 -31.91 13.02
N SER A 81 -3.87 -32.66 13.30
CA SER A 81 -2.53 -32.13 13.60
C SER A 81 -2.12 -31.06 12.57
N LEU A 82 -1.96 -29.83 13.05
CA LEU A 82 -1.59 -28.63 12.28
C LEU A 82 -0.14 -28.63 11.77
N ALA A 83 0.55 -29.78 11.77
CA ALA A 83 1.98 -29.85 11.43
C ALA A 83 2.28 -29.65 9.94
N GLY A 84 1.28 -29.67 9.05
CA GLY A 84 1.49 -29.64 7.59
C GLY A 84 0.66 -28.61 6.81
N MET A 85 -0.20 -27.83 7.47
CA MET A 85 -0.93 -26.75 6.79
C MET A 85 -0.16 -25.44 6.96
N ASP A 86 0.34 -24.94 5.84
CA ASP A 86 1.16 -23.74 5.69
C ASP A 86 0.67 -22.58 6.57
N THR A 87 1.55 -22.00 7.38
CA THR A 87 1.27 -20.86 8.27
C THR A 87 0.61 -19.66 7.55
N SER A 88 0.82 -19.57 6.24
CA SER A 88 0.16 -18.62 5.33
C SER A 88 -1.36 -18.83 5.24
N TYR A 89 -1.83 -20.08 5.23
CA TYR A 89 -3.25 -20.42 5.15
C TYR A 89 -4.01 -20.12 6.44
N GLN A 90 -3.38 -20.36 7.60
CA GLN A 90 -3.98 -19.99 8.89
C GLN A 90 -4.13 -18.48 9.02
N LYS A 91 -3.10 -17.72 8.65
CA LYS A 91 -3.17 -16.24 8.66
C LYS A 91 -4.24 -15.71 7.70
N ALA A 92 -4.31 -16.21 6.47
CA ALA A 92 -5.36 -15.81 5.53
C ALA A 92 -6.76 -16.15 6.06
N PHE A 93 -6.93 -17.31 6.73
CA PHE A 93 -8.20 -17.70 7.33
C PHE A 93 -8.59 -16.85 8.55
N ASP A 94 -7.64 -16.52 9.42
CA ASP A 94 -7.87 -15.67 10.59
C ASP A 94 -8.17 -14.22 10.17
N VAL A 95 -7.47 -13.70 9.16
CA VAL A 95 -7.74 -12.40 8.51
C VAL A 95 -9.20 -12.33 8.05
N LEU A 96 -9.67 -13.37 7.36
CA LEU A 96 -11.02 -13.45 6.81
C LEU A 96 -12.12 -13.63 7.84
N THR A 97 -11.82 -14.31 8.94
CA THR A 97 -12.77 -14.49 10.04
C THR A 97 -12.81 -13.30 10.98
N SER A 98 -11.84 -12.38 10.89
CA SER A 98 -11.90 -11.09 11.57
C SER A 98 -12.86 -10.15 10.84
N SER A 99 -13.97 -9.80 11.49
CA SER A 99 -14.91 -8.81 10.95
C SER A 99 -14.22 -7.47 10.64
N ARG A 100 -13.16 -7.14 11.38
CA ARG A 100 -12.51 -5.83 11.32
C ARG A 100 -11.81 -5.53 10.00
N LEU A 101 -11.12 -6.48 9.38
CA LEU A 101 -10.40 -6.24 8.12
C LEU A 101 -11.33 -6.23 6.91
N VAL A 102 -12.32 -7.14 6.90
CA VAL A 102 -13.38 -7.12 5.89
C VAL A 102 -14.17 -5.81 5.98
N ASP A 103 -14.49 -5.37 7.19
CA ASP A 103 -15.14 -4.09 7.43
C ASP A 103 -14.27 -2.92 6.97
N ALA A 104 -12.95 -2.99 7.16
CA ALA A 104 -12.03 -1.95 6.70
C ALA A 104 -12.01 -1.80 5.17
N LEU A 105 -12.15 -2.90 4.43
CA LEU A 105 -12.23 -2.89 2.96
C LEU A 105 -13.60 -2.39 2.44
N ASP A 106 -14.65 -2.54 3.24
CA ASP A 106 -16.00 -2.06 2.89
C ASP A 106 -16.16 -0.55 3.16
N VAL A 107 -15.88 0.24 2.12
CA VAL A 107 -16.02 1.70 2.16
C VAL A 107 -17.46 2.19 2.24
N GLU A 108 -18.46 1.35 1.96
CA GLU A 108 -19.87 1.73 2.11
C GLU A 108 -20.27 1.90 3.59
N LYS A 109 -19.41 1.43 4.51
CA LYS A 109 -19.54 1.64 5.96
C LYS A 109 -18.98 2.98 6.44
N GLU A 110 -18.43 3.82 5.57
CA GLU A 110 -18.07 5.21 5.90
C GLU A 110 -19.28 6.14 5.75
N ASP A 111 -19.24 7.28 6.44
CA ASP A 111 -20.17 8.37 6.16
C ASP A 111 -20.06 8.73 4.65
N PRO A 112 -21.17 8.76 3.90
CA PRO A 112 -21.19 9.14 2.50
C PRO A 112 -20.44 10.45 2.21
N LYS A 113 -20.46 11.42 3.13
CA LYS A 113 -19.73 12.70 2.99
C LYS A 113 -18.22 12.53 3.02
N VAL A 114 -17.71 11.62 3.86
CA VAL A 114 -16.27 11.31 3.90
C VAL A 114 -15.86 10.69 2.57
N ARG A 115 -16.63 9.70 2.10
CA ARG A 115 -16.35 9.05 0.83
C ARG A 115 -16.47 10.01 -0.37
N GLU A 116 -17.43 10.92 -0.35
CA GLU A 116 -17.59 11.97 -1.36
C GLU A 116 -16.38 12.91 -1.41
N ARG A 117 -15.83 13.31 -0.25
CA ARG A 117 -14.62 14.14 -0.16
C ARG A 117 -13.41 13.50 -0.84
N TYR A 118 -13.29 12.16 -0.78
CA TYR A 118 -12.24 11.43 -1.50
C TYR A 118 -12.48 11.40 -3.01
N GLY A 119 -13.69 11.67 -3.52
CA GLY A 119 -13.95 11.75 -4.96
C GLY A 119 -14.11 10.40 -5.69
N LYS A 120 -14.28 9.28 -4.97
CA LYS A 120 -14.51 7.88 -5.43
C LYS A 120 -13.60 7.33 -6.55
N GLY A 121 -13.61 7.95 -7.73
CA GLY A 121 -12.89 7.53 -8.92
C GLY A 121 -13.51 6.32 -9.61
N SER A 122 -12.68 5.50 -10.25
CA SER A 122 -13.11 4.28 -10.94
C SER A 122 -12.14 3.14 -10.72
N ALA A 123 -12.66 1.95 -10.38
CA ALA A 123 -11.88 0.72 -10.29
C ALA A 123 -11.43 0.14 -11.66
N LYS A 124 -11.76 0.82 -12.77
CA LYS A 124 -11.35 0.40 -14.12
C LYS A 124 -9.90 0.77 -14.37
N HIS A 125 -9.12 -0.20 -14.87
CA HIS A 125 -7.75 0.01 -15.31
C HIS A 125 -7.69 1.05 -16.44
N LEU A 126 -6.60 1.82 -16.46
CA LEU A 126 -6.32 2.80 -17.50
C LEU A 126 -5.09 2.35 -18.29
N GLY A 127 -5.32 1.79 -19.47
CA GLY A 127 -4.26 1.16 -20.25
C GLY A 127 -3.65 -0.02 -19.47
N ASP A 128 -2.32 -0.03 -19.38
CA ASP A 128 -1.52 -0.94 -18.56
C ASP A 128 -1.29 -0.44 -17.12
N GLY A 129 -1.75 0.77 -16.80
CA GLY A 129 -1.63 1.37 -15.49
C GLY A 129 -2.76 1.00 -14.51
N ALA A 130 -2.57 1.41 -13.27
CA ALA A 130 -3.54 1.20 -12.21
C ALA A 130 -4.82 2.04 -12.41
N PRO A 131 -5.94 1.61 -11.81
CA PRO A 131 -7.14 2.43 -11.78
C PRO A 131 -6.89 3.76 -11.04
N MET A 132 -7.63 4.79 -11.42
CA MET A 132 -7.75 6.02 -10.62
C MET A 132 -8.90 5.85 -9.63
N TRP A 133 -8.68 5.06 -8.57
CA TRP A 133 -9.73 4.64 -7.63
C TRP A 133 -9.45 5.16 -6.21
N ASN A 134 -10.08 6.29 -5.87
CA ASN A 134 -9.87 6.96 -4.59
C ASN A 134 -10.46 6.20 -3.40
N ASP A 135 -11.41 5.28 -3.60
CA ASP A 135 -11.85 4.39 -2.50
C ASP A 135 -10.68 3.52 -1.98
N GLN A 136 -9.64 3.23 -2.78
CA GLN A 136 -8.46 2.49 -2.28
C GLN A 136 -7.66 3.30 -1.23
N LEU A 137 -7.63 4.62 -1.38
CA LEU A 137 -7.00 5.50 -0.39
C LEU A 137 -7.80 5.50 0.92
N LEU A 138 -9.14 5.46 0.82
CA LEU A 138 -10.04 5.33 1.96
C LEU A 138 -9.91 3.96 2.65
N GLN A 139 -9.83 2.88 1.86
CA GLN A 139 -9.52 1.53 2.36
C GLN A 139 -8.17 1.49 3.07
N ALA A 140 -7.14 2.12 2.51
CA ALA A 140 -5.83 2.17 3.13
C ALA A 140 -5.87 2.82 4.52
N ARG A 141 -6.57 3.95 4.67
CA ARG A 141 -6.78 4.59 5.98
C ARG A 141 -7.50 3.67 6.95
N ARG A 142 -8.61 3.04 6.52
CA ARG A 142 -9.39 2.10 7.36
C ARG A 142 -8.58 0.85 7.75
N LEU A 143 -7.72 0.33 6.87
CA LEU A 143 -6.85 -0.81 7.16
C LEU A 143 -5.79 -0.46 8.19
N VAL A 144 -5.22 0.75 8.12
CA VAL A 144 -4.28 1.23 9.14
C VAL A 144 -5.00 1.42 10.50
N GLU A 145 -6.21 1.98 10.51
CA GLU A 145 -7.07 2.00 11.71
C GLU A 145 -7.40 0.60 12.22
N ALA A 146 -7.48 -0.39 11.32
CA ALA A 146 -7.67 -1.80 11.66
C ALA A 146 -6.42 -2.47 12.24
N GLY A 147 -5.24 -1.84 12.14
CA GLY A 147 -3.98 -2.30 12.71
C GLY A 147 -2.97 -2.82 11.68
N VAL A 148 -3.25 -2.72 10.38
CA VAL A 148 -2.28 -3.03 9.33
C VAL A 148 -1.16 -1.99 9.38
N ARG A 149 0.10 -2.45 9.39
CA ARG A 149 1.25 -1.53 9.54
C ARG A 149 1.71 -0.90 8.25
N VAL A 150 1.61 -1.63 7.14
CA VAL A 150 2.00 -1.15 5.82
C VAL A 150 0.88 -1.48 4.84
N VAL A 151 0.38 -0.44 4.17
CA VAL A 151 -0.58 -0.59 3.07
C VAL A 151 0.03 0.05 1.83
N THR A 152 0.08 -0.69 0.72
CA THR A 152 0.50 -0.16 -0.58
C THR A 152 -0.71 0.03 -1.50
N VAL A 153 -0.67 1.10 -2.29
CA VAL A 153 -1.73 1.45 -3.25
C VAL A 153 -1.08 1.75 -4.59
N ALA A 154 -1.58 1.11 -5.65
CA ALA A 154 -1.30 1.53 -7.02
C ALA A 154 -2.27 2.62 -7.37
N TYR A 155 -1.83 3.66 -8.07
CA TYR A 155 -2.73 4.72 -8.44
C TYR A 155 -2.47 5.20 -9.85
N GLY A 156 -3.48 5.10 -10.72
CA GLY A 156 -3.51 5.72 -12.03
C GLY A 156 -2.47 5.25 -13.05
N PHE A 157 -2.54 5.87 -14.23
CA PHE A 157 -1.61 5.69 -15.34
C PHE A 157 -0.77 6.96 -15.51
N TRP A 158 0.56 6.83 -15.33
CA TRP A 158 1.50 7.97 -15.38
C TRP A 158 2.54 7.85 -16.50
N ASP A 159 2.56 6.73 -17.22
CA ASP A 159 3.53 6.47 -18.30
C ASP A 159 3.10 7.07 -19.65
N THR A 160 2.73 8.35 -19.65
CA THR A 160 2.17 9.03 -20.82
C THR A 160 3.25 9.44 -21.83
N HIS A 161 3.69 8.49 -22.66
CA HIS A 161 4.58 8.72 -23.82
C HIS A 161 3.94 9.49 -24.98
N GLY A 162 2.62 9.71 -24.94
CA GLY A 162 1.89 10.56 -25.86
C GLY A 162 0.67 11.18 -25.18
N GLN A 163 0.16 12.27 -25.74
CA GLN A 163 -1.06 12.94 -25.26
C GLN A 163 -1.05 13.27 -23.74
N ASN A 164 0.13 13.54 -23.16
CA ASN A 164 0.34 13.74 -21.73
C ASN A 164 -0.61 14.79 -21.15
N PHE A 165 -0.76 15.93 -21.82
CA PHE A 165 -1.65 17.01 -21.37
C PHE A 165 -3.12 16.62 -21.35
N LYS A 166 -3.55 15.75 -22.27
CA LYS A 166 -4.92 15.24 -22.32
C LYS A 166 -5.18 14.34 -21.12
N TYR A 167 -4.30 13.38 -20.86
CA TYR A 167 -4.43 12.48 -19.71
C TYR A 167 -4.35 13.23 -18.39
N LEU A 168 -3.29 14.02 -18.19
CA LEU A 168 -3.05 14.69 -16.91
C LEU A 168 -4.10 15.73 -16.53
N LYS A 169 -4.83 16.30 -17.50
CA LYS A 169 -5.96 17.20 -17.23
C LYS A 169 -7.06 16.54 -16.40
N ASP A 170 -7.26 15.24 -16.58
CA ASP A 170 -8.26 14.46 -15.83
C ASP A 170 -7.62 13.74 -14.63
N HIS A 171 -6.35 13.33 -14.74
CA HIS A 171 -5.67 12.54 -13.71
C HIS A 171 -5.30 13.38 -12.49
N LEU A 172 -4.70 14.56 -12.70
CA LEU A 172 -4.18 15.39 -11.62
C LEU A 172 -5.27 15.86 -10.65
N PRO A 173 -6.44 16.37 -11.08
CA PRO A 173 -7.48 16.82 -10.15
C PRO A 173 -8.03 15.69 -9.28
N LEU A 174 -8.23 14.48 -9.84
CA LEU A 174 -8.76 13.37 -9.07
C LEU A 174 -7.72 12.80 -8.09
N PHE A 175 -6.46 12.74 -8.51
CA PHE A 175 -5.34 12.38 -7.63
C PHE A 175 -5.20 13.36 -6.47
N ASP A 176 -5.20 14.67 -6.76
CA ASP A 176 -5.10 15.73 -5.77
C ASP A 176 -6.25 15.66 -4.76
N THR A 177 -7.49 15.48 -5.24
CA THR A 177 -8.67 15.29 -4.39
C THR A 177 -8.48 14.11 -3.44
N GLY A 178 -8.03 12.96 -3.95
CA GLY A 178 -7.88 11.74 -3.15
C GLY A 178 -6.74 11.82 -2.13
N ILE A 179 -5.57 12.30 -2.54
CA ILE A 179 -4.38 12.40 -1.66
C ILE A 179 -4.57 13.47 -0.59
N SER A 180 -5.10 14.65 -0.96
CA SER A 180 -5.38 15.72 0.00
C SER A 180 -6.42 15.26 1.02
N ALA A 181 -7.52 14.62 0.57
CA ALA A 181 -8.51 14.06 1.49
C ALA A 181 -7.93 13.00 2.43
N LEU A 182 -7.03 12.14 1.94
CA LEU A 182 -6.33 11.15 2.77
C LEU A 182 -5.48 11.81 3.85
N ILE A 183 -4.63 12.77 3.46
CA ILE A 183 -3.75 13.47 4.39
C ILE A 183 -4.59 14.20 5.44
N GLU A 184 -5.59 14.99 5.02
CA GLU A 184 -6.47 15.70 5.95
C GLU A 184 -7.19 14.75 6.91
N ASP A 185 -7.67 13.59 6.45
CA ASP A 185 -8.36 12.62 7.29
C ASP A 185 -7.41 11.97 8.31
N ILE A 186 -6.16 11.71 7.94
CA ILE A 186 -5.12 11.24 8.87
C ILE A 186 -4.90 12.26 9.99
N TYR A 187 -4.80 13.55 9.68
CA TYR A 187 -4.65 14.60 10.69
C TYR A 187 -5.92 14.79 11.53
N ALA A 188 -7.10 14.85 10.91
CA ALA A 188 -8.37 15.06 11.60
C ALA A 188 -8.68 13.95 12.61
N ARG A 189 -8.17 12.74 12.37
CA ARG A 189 -8.32 11.56 13.24
C ARG A 189 -7.20 11.42 14.27
N GLY A 190 -6.21 12.31 14.27
CA GLY A 190 -5.03 12.23 15.15
C GLY A 190 -4.10 11.06 14.83
N LEU A 191 -4.18 10.50 13.62
CA LEU A 191 -3.32 9.41 13.14
C LEU A 191 -1.96 9.93 12.63
N ASP A 192 -1.81 11.24 12.47
CA ASP A 192 -0.61 11.92 11.99
C ASP A 192 0.64 11.66 12.85
N LYS A 193 0.48 11.20 14.09
CA LYS A 193 1.59 10.82 14.96
C LYS A 193 2.09 9.39 14.73
N ASP A 194 1.22 8.51 14.23
CA ASP A 194 1.47 7.08 14.12
C ASP A 194 1.56 6.60 12.66
N VAL A 195 1.07 7.38 11.70
CA VAL A 195 0.91 6.98 10.30
C VAL A 195 1.68 7.92 9.38
N THR A 196 2.68 7.39 8.68
CA THR A 196 3.35 8.10 7.59
C THR A 196 2.64 7.80 6.26
N VAL A 197 2.21 8.85 5.56
CA VAL A 197 1.79 8.79 4.16
C VAL A 197 2.99 9.12 3.29
N CYS A 198 3.33 8.22 2.36
CA CYS A 198 4.40 8.40 1.38
C CYS A 198 3.83 8.21 -0.02
N VAL A 199 3.92 9.23 -0.86
CA VAL A 199 3.52 9.18 -2.26
C VAL A 199 4.76 9.38 -3.11
N ILE A 200 5.14 8.35 -3.85
CA ILE A 200 6.39 8.33 -4.63
C ILE A 200 6.22 7.43 -5.85
N GLY A 201 6.87 7.81 -6.96
CA GLY A 201 6.92 7.01 -8.19
C GLY A 201 8.31 6.41 -8.45
N GLU A 202 8.43 5.56 -9.45
CA GLU A 202 9.67 4.86 -9.82
C GLU A 202 10.77 5.77 -10.39
N PHE A 203 10.38 6.73 -11.23
CA PHE A 203 11.26 7.69 -11.89
C PHE A 203 10.45 8.92 -12.31
N GLY A 204 11.15 9.99 -12.74
CA GLY A 204 10.50 11.17 -13.31
C GLY A 204 10.23 11.05 -14.81
N ARG A 205 9.79 12.16 -15.40
CA ARG A 205 9.49 12.27 -16.84
C ARG A 205 10.35 13.35 -17.48
N THR A 206 10.72 13.18 -18.74
CA THR A 206 11.61 14.12 -19.44
C THR A 206 11.08 15.55 -19.32
N PRO A 207 11.91 16.55 -19.02
CA PRO A 207 11.53 17.95 -19.08
C PRO A 207 11.04 18.39 -20.46
N LYS A 208 11.66 17.84 -21.50
CA LYS A 208 11.32 18.08 -22.88
C LYS A 208 10.12 17.21 -23.29
N ILE A 209 9.13 17.86 -23.90
CA ILE A 209 7.96 17.21 -24.51
C ILE A 209 8.41 16.55 -25.82
N ASN A 210 8.02 15.30 -26.02
CA ASN A 210 8.36 14.56 -27.25
C ASN A 210 7.40 14.93 -28.40
N LYS A 211 7.64 14.36 -29.59
CA LYS A 211 6.85 14.66 -30.81
C LYS A 211 5.36 14.30 -30.71
N ASP A 212 5.01 13.40 -29.78
CA ASP A 212 3.66 12.85 -29.61
C ASP A 212 2.88 13.58 -28.49
N ALA A 213 3.36 14.75 -28.09
CA ALA A 213 2.87 15.53 -26.94
C ALA A 213 2.93 14.75 -25.61
N GLY A 214 3.88 13.81 -25.51
CA GLY A 214 4.17 13.02 -24.32
C GLY A 214 5.46 13.43 -23.61
N ARG A 215 5.83 12.65 -22.59
CA ARG A 215 7.13 12.72 -21.92
C ARG A 215 7.68 11.31 -21.73
N ASP A 216 8.98 11.16 -21.91
CA ASP A 216 9.67 9.86 -21.84
C ASP A 216 10.24 9.61 -20.44
N HIS A 217 10.79 8.41 -20.22
CA HIS A 217 11.37 8.00 -18.94
C HIS A 217 12.56 8.87 -18.56
N TRP A 218 12.62 9.31 -17.30
CA TRP A 218 13.67 10.19 -16.82
C TRP A 218 14.18 9.80 -15.42
N PRO A 219 15.22 8.95 -15.34
CA PRO A 219 15.72 8.44 -14.06
C PRO A 219 16.55 9.46 -13.26
N ARG A 220 16.87 10.62 -13.84
CA ARG A 220 17.76 11.60 -13.19
C ARG A 220 17.13 12.31 -12.01
N VAL A 221 15.82 12.53 -12.03
CA VAL A 221 15.13 13.23 -10.96
C VAL A 221 13.67 12.82 -10.90
N ASN A 222 13.13 12.77 -9.68
CA ASN A 222 11.72 12.60 -9.37
C ASN A 222 11.38 13.39 -8.10
N SER A 223 10.12 13.36 -7.67
CA SER A 223 9.65 13.95 -6.42
C SER A 223 8.92 12.91 -5.56
N ALA A 224 8.83 13.20 -4.26
CA ALA A 224 8.06 12.42 -3.30
C ALA A 224 7.30 13.36 -2.37
N ILE A 225 6.13 12.94 -1.92
CA ILE A 225 5.32 13.63 -0.91
C ILE A 225 5.32 12.79 0.36
N LEU A 226 5.62 13.42 1.49
CA LEU A 226 5.65 12.79 2.82
C LEU A 226 4.81 13.61 3.80
N ALA A 227 3.96 12.95 4.57
CA ALA A 227 3.14 13.57 5.61
C ALA A 227 2.85 12.58 6.75
N GLY A 228 2.57 13.10 7.95
CA GLY A 228 2.29 12.27 9.13
C GLY A 228 3.52 11.52 9.66
N GLY A 229 3.32 10.58 10.59
CA GLY A 229 4.36 9.86 11.31
C GLY A 229 5.37 10.75 12.04
N GLY A 230 4.92 11.92 12.51
CA GLY A 230 5.80 12.93 13.13
C GLY A 230 6.69 13.70 12.15
N ILE A 231 6.52 13.53 10.83
CA ILE A 231 7.31 14.26 9.83
C ILE A 231 7.04 15.77 9.92
N ARG A 232 8.12 16.56 9.90
CA ARG A 232 8.09 18.02 9.84
C ARG A 232 7.58 18.53 8.47
N VAL A 233 6.27 18.61 8.32
CA VAL A 233 5.56 19.08 7.12
C VAL A 233 5.74 20.59 6.85
N GLY A 234 5.24 21.05 5.70
CA GLY A 234 5.29 22.47 5.30
C GLY A 234 6.64 22.89 4.71
N ARG A 235 7.42 21.94 4.20
CA ARG A 235 8.75 22.17 3.63
C ARG A 235 8.87 21.56 2.23
N VAL A 236 9.70 22.19 1.42
CA VAL A 236 10.21 21.64 0.15
C VAL A 236 11.69 21.41 0.34
N LEU A 237 12.17 20.19 0.08
CA LEU A 237 13.57 19.82 0.22
C LEU A 237 14.18 19.55 -1.15
N GLY A 238 15.31 20.20 -1.40
CA GLY A 238 16.03 20.14 -2.66
C GLY A 238 15.40 20.96 -3.77
N ALA A 239 16.13 21.07 -4.88
CA ALA A 239 15.69 21.75 -6.08
C ALA A 239 16.34 21.14 -7.32
N THR A 240 15.61 21.17 -8.43
CA THR A 240 16.17 20.89 -9.76
C THR A 240 16.81 22.13 -10.35
N ASP A 241 17.57 21.95 -11.44
CA ASP A 241 17.87 23.06 -12.32
C ASP A 241 16.60 23.71 -12.89
N LYS A 242 16.80 24.85 -13.58
CA LYS A 242 15.72 25.64 -14.18
C LYS A 242 14.91 24.89 -15.26
N PHE A 243 15.39 23.75 -15.73
CA PHE A 243 14.70 22.91 -16.70
C PHE A 243 13.96 21.75 -16.05
N GLY A 244 14.24 21.42 -14.78
CA GLY A 244 13.70 20.21 -14.15
C GLY A 244 14.46 18.93 -14.54
N ASP A 245 15.69 19.06 -15.08
CA ASP A 245 16.44 17.95 -15.66
C ASP A 245 17.21 17.14 -14.63
N SER A 246 17.91 17.82 -13.72
CA SER A 246 18.74 17.19 -12.69
C SER A 246 18.56 17.90 -11.34
N ALA A 247 18.65 17.14 -10.23
CA ALA A 247 18.68 17.71 -8.89
C ALA A 247 20.02 18.42 -8.64
N ILE A 248 19.98 19.72 -8.32
CA ILE A 248 21.18 20.55 -8.13
C ILE A 248 21.34 21.06 -6.69
N ASP A 249 20.27 21.05 -5.91
CA ASP A 249 20.28 21.38 -4.48
C ASP A 249 19.70 20.22 -3.69
N ARG A 250 20.39 19.86 -2.60
CA ARG A 250 20.07 18.78 -1.66
C ARG A 250 19.44 17.54 -2.33
N PRO A 251 20.16 16.79 -3.19
CA PRO A 251 19.63 15.55 -3.76
C PRO A 251 19.26 14.55 -2.66
N ILE A 252 18.09 13.94 -2.79
CA ILE A 252 17.57 12.89 -1.90
C ILE A 252 17.36 11.65 -2.76
N HIS A 253 17.92 10.52 -2.34
CA HIS A 253 17.80 9.26 -3.08
C HIS A 253 16.66 8.41 -2.52
N TYR A 254 16.14 7.48 -3.32
CA TYR A 254 15.09 6.54 -2.90
C TYR A 254 15.40 5.81 -1.59
N GLN A 255 16.66 5.39 -1.43
CA GLN A 255 17.15 4.75 -0.21
C GLN A 255 17.06 5.64 1.03
N ASP A 256 17.13 6.97 0.89
CA ASP A 256 17.02 7.93 1.99
C ASP A 256 15.56 8.10 2.43
N VAL A 257 14.63 8.08 1.48
CA VAL A 257 13.18 8.02 1.76
C VAL A 257 12.87 6.73 2.51
N LEU A 258 13.34 5.58 2.03
CA LEU A 258 13.14 4.29 2.70
C LEU A 258 13.77 4.25 4.10
N ALA A 259 14.98 4.81 4.27
CA ALA A 259 15.62 4.92 5.58
C ALA A 259 14.76 5.74 6.55
N THR A 260 14.16 6.83 6.08
CA THR A 260 13.26 7.68 6.88
C THR A 260 11.98 6.94 7.27
N LEU A 261 11.38 6.18 6.35
CA LEU A 261 10.21 5.33 6.66
C LEU A 261 10.56 4.24 7.68
N TYR A 262 11.72 3.60 7.54
CA TYR A 262 12.17 2.58 8.49
C TYR A 262 12.52 3.16 9.85
N HIS A 263 13.06 4.38 9.91
CA HIS A 263 13.23 5.12 11.15
C HIS A 263 11.88 5.31 11.87
N ASN A 264 10.85 5.79 11.17
CA ASN A 264 9.50 5.97 11.73
C ASN A 264 8.86 4.64 12.18
N LEU A 265 9.17 3.53 11.50
CA LEU A 265 8.75 2.19 11.90
C LEU A 265 9.59 1.60 13.06
N GLY A 266 10.56 2.34 13.60
CA GLY A 266 11.37 1.96 14.76
C GLY A 266 12.53 0.99 14.46
N TYR A 267 12.98 0.91 13.20
CA TYR A 267 14.05 -0.02 12.79
C TYR A 267 15.47 0.48 13.04
N GLY A 268 15.63 1.75 13.42
CA GLY A 268 16.94 2.39 13.53
C GLY A 268 17.60 2.62 12.17
N GLU A 269 18.88 3.01 12.20
CA GLU A 269 19.62 3.46 11.01
C GLU A 269 20.17 2.32 10.13
N ASP A 270 20.27 1.10 10.67
CA ASP A 270 20.84 -0.06 9.97
C ASP A 270 19.92 -1.29 10.06
N PRO A 271 18.76 -1.25 9.37
CA PRO A 271 17.81 -2.36 9.38
C PRO A 271 18.43 -3.60 8.77
N THR A 272 18.38 -4.71 9.52
CA THR A 272 18.82 -6.03 9.05
C THR A 272 17.70 -7.06 9.18
N VAL A 273 17.64 -7.99 8.24
CA VAL A 273 16.71 -9.13 8.25
C VAL A 273 17.46 -10.44 8.18
N THR A 274 16.86 -11.51 8.71
CA THR A 274 17.36 -12.88 8.59
C THR A 274 16.60 -13.59 7.48
N THR A 275 17.31 -14.12 6.50
CA THR A 275 16.71 -14.86 5.38
C THR A 275 16.29 -16.27 5.80
N VAL A 276 15.53 -16.96 4.94
CA VAL A 276 15.19 -18.39 5.12
C VAL A 276 16.43 -19.28 5.23
N ALA A 277 17.55 -18.88 4.63
CA ALA A 277 18.83 -19.58 4.71
C ALA A 277 19.61 -19.25 5.99
N GLY A 278 19.06 -18.43 6.90
CA GLY A 278 19.70 -18.02 8.14
C GLY A 278 20.70 -16.87 8.00
N ALA A 279 20.92 -16.34 6.78
CA ALA A 279 21.85 -15.24 6.55
C ALA A 279 21.25 -13.92 7.05
N ARG A 280 22.04 -13.13 7.78
CA ARG A 280 21.66 -11.77 8.19
C ARG A 280 22.12 -10.78 7.13
N ILE A 281 21.18 -10.08 6.50
CA ILE A 281 21.44 -9.11 5.43
C ILE A 281 20.92 -7.73 5.81
N ARG A 282 21.57 -6.67 5.32
CA ARG A 282 21.05 -5.30 5.41
C ARG A 282 19.89 -5.13 4.43
N VAL A 283 18.88 -4.37 4.85
CA VAL A 283 17.73 -4.05 3.99
C VAL A 283 18.08 -2.89 3.05
N LEU A 284 18.90 -1.94 3.51
CA LEU A 284 19.31 -0.75 2.76
C LEU A 284 20.83 -0.73 2.54
N PRO A 285 21.31 -0.07 1.48
CA PRO A 285 22.75 0.15 1.28
C PRO A 285 23.33 1.03 2.39
N THR A 286 24.64 0.90 2.64
CA THR A 286 25.35 1.69 3.66
C THR A 286 25.40 3.18 3.37
N SER A 287 25.05 3.59 2.16
CA SER A 287 24.90 4.99 1.73
C SER A 287 23.54 5.60 2.11
N ALA A 288 22.55 4.80 2.53
CA ALA A 288 21.24 5.31 2.90
C ALA A 288 21.30 6.16 4.17
N ARG A 289 20.63 7.31 4.16
CA ARG A 289 20.58 8.23 5.29
C ARG A 289 19.14 8.63 5.58
N VAL A 290 18.77 8.68 6.86
CA VAL A 290 17.52 9.31 7.28
C VAL A 290 17.57 10.78 6.86
N ILE A 291 16.46 11.28 6.31
CA ILE A 291 16.32 12.69 5.93
C ILE A 291 16.10 13.48 7.21
N SER A 292 17.20 13.91 7.83
CA SER A 292 17.20 14.57 9.14
C SER A 292 16.29 15.79 9.20
N GLU A 293 16.08 16.48 8.09
CA GLU A 293 15.23 17.66 7.95
C GLU A 293 13.73 17.36 8.13
N LEU A 294 13.34 16.09 8.02
CA LEU A 294 11.96 15.62 8.18
C LEU A 294 11.67 15.08 9.59
N ILE A 295 12.69 14.72 10.37
CA ILE A 295 12.56 14.16 11.73
C ILE A 295 12.79 15.24 12.78
#